data_AF-A0A937LCN6-F1
#
_entry.id   AF-A0A937LCN6-F1
#
_cell.length_a   1.000
_cell.length_b   1.000
_cell.length_c   1.000
_cell.angle_alpha   90.00
_cell.angle_beta   90.00
_cell.angle_gamma   90.00
#
_symmetry.space_group_name_H-M   'P 1'
#
loop_
_entity.id
_entity.type
_entity.pdbx_description
1 polymer ?
#
loop_
_entity_poly.entity_id
_entity_poly.type
_entity_poly.pdbx_seq_one_letter_code
_entity_poly.pdbx_strand_id
1 'polypeptide(L)'
;MSGLADQRISALQQQAGAGGELDLPVGDSCFRINLLDDNIALWQETFQQQDAPANLLLACEESSGELKDTRLTWVVGSAIRSASATNAAEVVELLMQLEISANLAQAALERCPGLGEDLVWAFYLERHGWLIATPVAKVNP
;
A
#
# COMPACT_ATOMS: atom_id res chain seq x y z
N MET A 1 0.72 -17.11 5.45
CA MET A 1 0.15 -16.70 6.77
C MET A 1 -0.33 -15.27 6.63
N SER A 2 -1.51 -14.93 7.19
CA SER A 2 -2.06 -13.56 7.09
C SER A 2 -1.05 -12.55 7.65
N GLY A 3 -0.80 -11.45 6.91
CA GLY A 3 0.06 -10.35 7.37
C GLY A 3 -0.43 -9.73 8.69
N LEU A 4 -1.70 -9.93 9.02
CA LEU A 4 -2.35 -9.47 10.26
C LEU A 4 -1.84 -10.14 11.53
N ALA A 5 -1.17 -11.29 11.43
CA ALA A 5 -0.53 -11.93 12.57
C ALA A 5 0.86 -11.33 12.90
N ASP A 6 1.35 -10.38 12.11
CA ASP A 6 2.59 -9.66 12.40
C ASP A 6 2.40 -8.69 13.57
N GLN A 7 3.30 -8.71 14.55
CA GLN A 7 3.24 -7.83 15.72
C GLN A 7 3.27 -6.34 15.35
N ARG A 8 3.97 -5.95 14.27
CA ARG A 8 4.02 -4.56 13.78
C ARG A 8 2.66 -4.14 13.23
N ILE A 9 1.95 -5.04 12.54
CA ILE A 9 0.59 -4.78 12.07
C ILE A 9 -0.40 -4.76 13.24
N SER A 10 -0.26 -5.67 14.20
CA SER A 10 -1.08 -5.65 15.43
C SER A 10 -0.90 -4.34 16.22
N ALA A 11 0.31 -3.76 16.25
CA ALA A 11 0.55 -2.47 16.88
C ALA A 11 -0.19 -1.32 16.16
N LEU A 12 -0.20 -1.33 14.82
CA LEU A 12 -0.98 -0.36 14.04
C LEU A 12 -2.49 -0.51 14.30
N GLN A 13 -3.00 -1.74 14.37
CA GLN A 13 -4.42 -2.00 14.68
C GLN A 13 -4.79 -1.50 16.08
N GLN A 14 -3.92 -1.69 17.07
CA GLN A 14 -4.12 -1.14 18.41
C GLN A 14 -4.15 0.38 18.41
N GLN A 15 -3.28 1.02 17.62
CA GLN A 15 -3.25 2.47 17.48
C GLN A 15 -4.52 3.01 16.80
N ALA A 16 -5.03 2.31 15.78
CA ALA A 16 -6.24 2.68 15.06
C ALA A 16 -7.52 2.53 15.90
N GLY A 17 -7.47 1.62 16.89
CA GLY A 17 -8.60 1.32 17.75
C GLY A 17 -9.80 0.82 16.94
N ALA A 18 -11.01 1.15 17.41
CA ALA A 18 -12.25 0.69 16.78
C ALA A 18 -12.53 1.32 15.39
N GLY A 19 -11.82 2.39 15.02
CA GLY A 19 -12.00 3.03 13.72
C GLY A 19 -11.34 2.26 12.58
N GLY A 20 -10.31 1.45 12.87
CA GLY A 20 -9.61 0.67 11.86
C GLY A 20 -8.84 1.50 10.83
N GLU A 21 -8.66 2.79 11.05
CA GLU A 21 -7.92 3.69 10.16
C GLU A 21 -7.00 4.61 10.96
N LEU A 22 -5.84 4.92 10.39
CA LEU A 22 -4.88 5.89 10.93
C LEU A 22 -4.68 7.02 9.94
N ASP A 23 -5.27 8.18 10.24
CA ASP A 23 -5.06 9.40 9.46
C ASP A 23 -3.81 10.11 9.97
N LEU A 24 -2.77 10.16 9.14
CA LEU A 24 -1.47 10.71 9.47
C LEU A 24 -1.19 11.95 8.59
N PRO A 25 -1.31 13.16 9.14
CA PRO A 25 -1.05 14.38 8.37
C PRO A 25 0.40 14.45 7.84
N VAL A 26 0.55 14.88 6.59
CA VAL A 26 1.83 15.05 5.89
C VAL A 26 1.81 16.38 5.14
N GLY A 27 2.28 17.45 5.78
CA GLY A 27 2.12 18.80 5.25
C GLY A 27 0.65 19.16 5.05
N ASP A 28 0.28 19.55 3.82
CA ASP A 28 -1.10 19.85 3.43
C ASP A 28 -1.88 18.62 2.93
N SER A 29 -1.28 17.43 2.98
CA SER A 29 -1.86 16.15 2.55
C SER A 29 -2.05 15.19 3.72
N CYS A 30 -2.67 14.04 3.46
CA CYS A 30 -2.84 12.98 4.45
C CYS A 30 -2.33 11.65 3.89
N PHE A 31 -1.63 10.91 4.74
CA PHE A 31 -1.30 9.51 4.54
C PHE A 31 -2.19 8.67 5.47
N ARG A 32 -3.00 7.78 4.93
CA ARG A 32 -3.89 6.92 5.70
C ARG A 32 -3.41 5.49 5.70
N ILE A 33 -3.38 4.85 6.87
CA ILE A 33 -3.28 3.39 6.94
C ILE A 33 -4.69 2.85 7.18
N ASN A 34 -5.22 2.10 6.20
CA ASN A 34 -6.51 1.45 6.34
C ASN A 34 -6.31 0.00 6.79
N LEU A 35 -6.85 -0.31 7.96
CA LEU A 35 -6.76 -1.58 8.69
C LEU A 35 -8.15 -2.18 8.91
N LEU A 36 -9.16 -1.77 8.14
CA LEU A 36 -10.48 -2.38 8.17
C LEU A 36 -10.40 -3.79 7.60
N ASP A 37 -10.97 -4.76 8.32
CA ASP A 37 -10.89 -6.18 7.97
C ASP A 37 -11.39 -6.45 6.53
N ASP A 38 -12.51 -5.83 6.14
CA ASP A 38 -13.07 -5.98 4.79
C ASP A 38 -12.13 -5.46 3.70
N ASN A 39 -11.42 -4.35 3.97
CA ASN A 39 -10.49 -3.77 3.01
C ASN A 39 -9.21 -4.63 2.92
N ILE A 40 -8.70 -5.12 4.05
CA ILE A 40 -7.59 -6.07 4.05
C ILE A 40 -7.97 -7.35 3.30
N ALA A 41 -9.16 -7.91 3.55
CA ALA A 41 -9.63 -9.12 2.90
C ALA A 41 -9.68 -8.94 1.36
N LEU A 42 -10.21 -7.81 0.88
CA LEU A 42 -10.23 -7.48 -0.55
C LEU A 42 -8.83 -7.52 -1.17
N TRP A 43 -7.85 -6.88 -0.51
CA TRP A 43 -6.48 -6.87 -1.02
C TRP A 43 -5.80 -8.23 -0.92
N GLN A 44 -6.11 -9.01 0.12
CA GLN A 44 -5.60 -10.39 0.27
C GLN A 44 -6.14 -11.31 -0.82
N GLU A 45 -7.44 -11.24 -1.12
CA GLU A 45 -8.05 -11.99 -2.22
C GLU A 45 -7.41 -11.58 -3.56
N THR A 46 -7.22 -10.28 -3.77
CA THR A 46 -6.57 -9.78 -4.99
C THR A 46 -5.12 -10.24 -5.10
N PHE A 47 -4.38 -10.29 -3.98
CA PHE A 47 -3.00 -10.79 -3.93
C PHE A 47 -2.92 -12.28 -4.26
N GLN A 48 -3.86 -13.10 -3.77
CA GLN A 48 -3.91 -14.54 -4.01
C GLN A 48 -4.17 -14.89 -5.48
N GLN A 49 -4.74 -13.97 -6.25
CA GLN A 49 -5.00 -14.13 -7.68
C GLN A 49 -3.79 -13.76 -8.56
N GLN A 50 -2.69 -13.28 -7.97
CA GLN A 50 -1.50 -12.89 -8.72
C GLN A 50 -0.61 -14.09 -9.02
N ASP A 51 -0.19 -14.22 -10.28
CA ASP A 51 0.64 -15.34 -10.76
C ASP A 51 2.15 -15.15 -10.45
N ALA A 52 2.56 -13.94 -10.05
CA ALA A 52 3.95 -13.59 -9.82
C ALA A 52 4.19 -13.12 -8.38
N PRO A 53 5.37 -13.42 -7.78
CA PRO A 53 5.75 -12.87 -6.49
C PRO A 53 5.80 -11.35 -6.54
N ALA A 54 5.11 -10.71 -5.59
CA ALA A 54 5.06 -9.26 -5.46
C ALA A 54 5.04 -8.87 -3.97
N ASN A 55 5.60 -7.71 -3.66
CA ASN A 55 5.49 -7.10 -2.33
C ASN A 55 4.74 -5.77 -2.34
N LEU A 56 4.21 -5.37 -3.49
CA LEU A 56 3.36 -4.20 -3.66
C LEU A 56 2.15 -4.54 -4.52
N LEU A 57 0.99 -4.06 -4.10
CA LEU A 57 -0.21 -3.95 -4.93
C LEU A 57 -0.53 -2.47 -5.14
N LEU A 58 -0.91 -2.11 -6.36
CA LEU A 58 -1.12 -0.74 -6.77
C LEU A 58 -2.45 -0.63 -7.50
N ALA A 59 -3.33 0.28 -7.06
CA ALA A 59 -4.48 0.68 -7.86
C ALA A 59 -4.02 1.69 -8.92
N CYS A 60 -3.92 1.26 -10.18
CA CYS A 60 -3.43 2.06 -11.29
C CYS A 60 -4.55 2.46 -12.26
N GLU A 61 -4.38 3.60 -12.93
CA GLU A 61 -5.29 4.02 -14.01
C GLU A 61 -5.23 3.06 -15.21
N GLU A 62 -4.02 2.65 -15.60
CA GLU A 62 -3.79 1.77 -16.73
C GLU A 62 -3.42 0.35 -16.29
N SER A 63 -3.95 -0.65 -16.99
CA SER A 63 -3.73 -2.08 -16.67
C SER A 63 -2.47 -2.69 -17.29
N SER A 64 -1.79 -1.96 -18.18
CA SER A 64 -0.64 -2.46 -18.93
C SER A 64 0.40 -1.35 -19.17
N GLY A 65 1.51 -1.69 -19.82
CA GLY A 65 2.63 -0.77 -20.03
C GLY A 65 3.58 -0.70 -18.82
N GLU A 66 4.56 0.20 -18.86
CA GLU A 66 5.48 0.39 -17.73
C GLU A 66 4.77 1.10 -16.56
N LEU A 67 5.19 0.85 -15.32
CA LEU A 67 4.57 1.49 -14.15
C LEU A 67 4.77 3.01 -14.14
N LYS A 68 5.90 3.51 -14.66
CA LYS A 68 6.18 4.94 -14.78
C LYS A 68 5.26 5.68 -15.76
N ASP A 69 4.55 4.94 -16.62
CA ASP A 69 3.66 5.50 -17.64
C ASP A 69 2.18 5.50 -17.18
N THR A 70 1.90 5.08 -15.93
CA THR A 70 0.58 5.12 -15.30
C THR A 70 0.64 5.92 -14.01
N ARG A 71 -0.54 6.22 -13.46
CA ARG A 71 -0.69 6.90 -12.17
C ARG A 71 -1.37 6.00 -11.16
N LEU A 72 -1.13 6.30 -9.89
CA LEU A 72 -1.92 5.72 -8.80
C LEU A 72 -3.31 6.37 -8.80
N THR A 73 -4.36 5.58 -8.54
CA THR A 73 -5.75 6.04 -8.52
C THR A 73 -6.55 5.33 -7.44
N TRP A 74 -7.86 5.59 -7.39
CA TRP A 74 -8.77 4.95 -6.43
C TRP A 74 -9.16 3.54 -6.87
N VAL A 75 -9.43 2.66 -5.89
CA VAL A 75 -9.64 1.22 -6.12
C VAL A 75 -10.78 0.93 -7.10
N VAL A 76 -11.92 1.62 -6.97
CA VAL A 76 -13.11 1.34 -7.79
C VAL A 76 -12.88 1.70 -9.26
N GLY A 77 -12.81 0.66 -10.11
CA GLY A 77 -12.57 0.79 -11.54
C GLY A 77 -11.10 0.90 -11.94
N SER A 78 -10.18 0.81 -10.97
CA SER A 78 -8.74 0.75 -11.24
C SER A 78 -8.31 -0.61 -11.77
N ALA A 79 -7.17 -0.61 -12.45
CA ALA A 79 -6.42 -1.82 -12.69
C ALA A 79 -5.52 -2.11 -11.49
N ILE A 80 -5.68 -3.29 -10.87
CA ILE A 80 -4.76 -3.69 -9.81
C ILE A 80 -3.51 -4.28 -10.43
N ARG A 81 -2.37 -3.65 -10.14
CA ARG A 81 -1.06 -4.05 -10.63
C ARG A 81 -0.17 -4.49 -9.48
N SER A 82 0.59 -5.54 -9.73
CA SER A 82 1.60 -6.05 -8.82
C SER A 82 2.97 -5.48 -9.16
N ALA A 83 3.76 -5.14 -8.14
CA ALA A 83 5.14 -4.72 -8.28
C ALA A 83 6.03 -5.36 -7.20
N SER A 84 7.32 -5.43 -7.52
CA SER A 84 8.34 -5.92 -6.60
C SER A 84 9.40 -4.86 -6.41
N ALA A 85 9.68 -4.53 -5.16
CA ALA A 85 10.79 -3.70 -4.75
C ALA A 85 11.74 -4.53 -3.88
N THR A 86 13.04 -4.40 -4.08
CA THR A 86 14.06 -5.15 -3.32
C THR A 86 14.37 -4.51 -1.97
N ASN A 87 14.01 -3.23 -1.82
CA ASN A 87 14.24 -2.45 -0.62
C ASN A 87 13.26 -1.27 -0.57
N ALA A 88 13.21 -0.62 0.58
CA ALA A 88 12.26 0.45 0.83
C ALA A 88 12.52 1.73 -0.01
N ALA A 89 13.76 1.99 -0.44
CA ALA A 89 14.08 3.13 -1.31
C ALA A 89 13.48 2.94 -2.72
N GLU A 90 13.54 1.72 -3.26
CA GLU A 90 12.87 1.40 -4.54
C GLU A 90 11.36 1.59 -4.46
N VAL A 91 10.74 1.35 -3.29
CA VAL A 91 9.31 1.64 -3.10
C VAL A 91 9.03 3.14 -3.19
N VAL A 92 9.87 3.97 -2.55
CA VAL A 92 9.74 5.44 -2.61
C VAL A 92 9.88 5.95 -4.03
N GLU A 93 10.90 5.47 -4.77
CA GLU A 93 11.11 5.81 -6.17
C GLU A 93 9.91 5.41 -7.03
N LEU A 94 9.36 4.21 -6.83
CA LEU A 94 8.18 3.74 -7.55
C LEU A 94 6.94 4.60 -7.25
N LEU A 95 6.67 4.92 -5.99
CA LEU A 95 5.55 5.79 -5.62
C LEU A 95 5.70 7.17 -6.29
N MET A 96 6.90 7.73 -6.30
CA MET A 96 7.16 9.00 -6.98
C MET A 96 6.94 8.92 -8.50
N GLN A 97 7.30 7.80 -9.13
CA GLN A 97 7.00 7.57 -10.55
C GLN A 97 5.49 7.53 -10.84
N LEU A 98 4.69 7.08 -9.87
CA LEU A 98 3.23 7.05 -9.93
C LEU A 98 2.57 8.39 -9.55
N GLU A 99 3.34 9.49 -9.63
CA GLU A 99 2.95 10.87 -9.32
C GLU A 99 2.59 11.13 -7.84
N ILE A 100 3.02 10.27 -6.92
CA ILE A 100 2.92 10.55 -5.50
C ILE A 100 3.99 11.57 -5.09
N SER A 101 3.60 12.56 -4.30
CA SER A 101 4.54 13.57 -3.80
C SER A 101 5.64 12.92 -2.95
N ALA A 102 6.87 13.47 -3.01
CA ALA A 102 8.00 12.94 -2.24
C ALA A 102 7.70 12.85 -0.73
N ASN A 103 6.94 13.80 -0.18
CA ASN A 103 6.55 13.78 1.22
C ASN A 103 5.65 12.59 1.56
N LEU A 104 4.67 12.27 0.71
CA LEU A 104 3.79 11.11 0.91
C LEU A 104 4.52 9.78 0.68
N ALA A 105 5.39 9.73 -0.32
CA ALA A 105 6.23 8.55 -0.56
C ALA A 105 7.17 8.28 0.63
N GLN A 106 7.78 9.33 1.19
CA GLN A 106 8.58 9.23 2.41
C GLN A 106 7.74 8.84 3.63
N ALA A 107 6.51 9.34 3.75
CA ALA A 107 5.60 8.91 4.80
C ALA A 107 5.27 7.41 4.70
N ALA A 108 5.11 6.86 3.49
CA ALA A 108 4.93 5.41 3.33
C ALA A 108 6.10 4.63 3.93
N LEU A 109 7.35 5.04 3.67
CA LEU A 109 8.54 4.44 4.25
C LEU A 109 8.54 4.48 5.79
N GLU A 110 8.15 5.60 6.38
CA GLU A 110 8.16 5.79 7.83
C GLU A 110 7.01 5.07 8.55
N ARG A 111 5.88 4.86 7.86
CA ARG A 111 4.62 4.45 8.47
C ARG A 111 4.19 3.03 8.11
N CYS A 112 4.76 2.44 7.06
CA CYS A 112 4.51 1.06 6.65
C CYS A 112 5.67 0.16 7.12
N PRO A 113 5.55 -0.52 8.29
CA PRO A 113 6.57 -1.47 8.72
C PRO A 113 6.77 -2.59 7.70
N GLY A 114 8.03 -3.02 7.52
CA GLY A 114 8.41 -4.11 6.61
C GLY A 114 8.22 -3.79 5.12
N LEU A 115 7.99 -2.52 4.76
CA LEU A 115 7.82 -2.08 3.38
C LEU A 115 9.12 -2.29 2.58
N GLY A 116 9.02 -2.99 1.44
CA GLY A 116 10.19 -3.36 0.65
C GLY A 116 11.05 -4.45 1.30
N GLU A 117 10.57 -5.07 2.38
CA GLU A 117 11.23 -6.16 3.10
C GLU A 117 10.33 -7.40 3.12
N ASP A 118 9.67 -7.68 4.25
CA ASP A 118 8.95 -8.92 4.52
C ASP A 118 7.42 -8.78 4.55
N LEU A 119 6.90 -7.56 4.34
CA LEU A 119 5.47 -7.27 4.31
C LEU A 119 5.01 -6.76 2.95
N VAL A 120 3.88 -7.28 2.50
CA VAL A 120 3.18 -6.85 1.28
C VAL A 120 2.23 -5.71 1.65
N TRP A 121 2.31 -4.62 0.90
CA TRP A 121 1.47 -3.44 1.08
C TRP A 121 0.71 -3.10 -0.21
N ALA A 122 -0.56 -2.73 -0.06
CA ALA A 122 -1.35 -2.16 -1.14
C ALA A 122 -1.37 -0.64 -1.02
N PHE A 123 -1.21 0.06 -2.14
CA PHE A 123 -1.30 1.51 -2.23
C PHE A 123 -2.37 1.95 -3.24
N TYR A 124 -3.11 3.00 -2.88
CA TYR A 124 -4.14 3.60 -3.71
C TYR A 124 -4.39 5.05 -3.28
N LEU A 125 -5.08 5.82 -4.12
CA LEU A 125 -5.54 7.17 -3.77
C LEU A 125 -7.01 7.19 -3.39
N GLU A 126 -7.39 8.10 -2.51
CA GLU A 126 -8.77 8.56 -2.38
C GLU A 126 -9.06 9.75 -3.30
N ARG A 127 -10.34 10.06 -3.53
CA ARG A 127 -10.77 11.16 -4.42
C ARG A 127 -10.19 12.53 -4.07
N HIS A 128 -9.81 12.73 -2.82
CA HIS A 128 -9.21 13.97 -2.32
C HIS A 128 -7.67 13.96 -2.36
N GLY A 129 -7.06 12.97 -3.01
CA GLY A 129 -5.60 12.86 -3.18
C GLY A 129 -4.85 12.28 -1.98
N TRP A 130 -5.57 11.66 -1.04
CA TRP A 130 -4.93 11.02 0.12
C TRP A 130 -4.30 9.71 -0.33
N LEU A 131 -3.04 9.51 0.04
CA LEU A 131 -2.37 8.23 -0.18
C LEU A 131 -2.79 7.26 0.91
N ILE A 132 -3.30 6.11 0.51
CA ILE A 132 -3.77 5.08 1.41
C ILE A 132 -2.90 3.85 1.25
N ALA A 133 -2.53 3.28 2.40
CA ALA A 133 -1.78 2.04 2.49
C ALA A 133 -2.58 1.01 3.28
N THR A 134 -2.59 -0.24 2.80
CA THR A 134 -3.22 -1.36 3.48
C THR A 134 -2.25 -2.53 3.56
N PRO A 135 -1.99 -3.09 4.76
CA PRO A 135 -1.16 -4.28 4.88
C PRO A 135 -1.91 -5.49 4.34
N VAL A 136 -1.23 -6.32 3.56
CA VAL A 136 -1.86 -7.43 2.84
C VAL A 136 -1.40 -8.76 3.41
N ALA A 137 -0.10 -9.02 3.36
CA ALA A 137 0.45 -10.34 3.67
C ALA A 137 1.89 -10.22 4.16
N LYS A 138 2.43 -11.34 4.65
CA LYS A 138 3.88 -11.54 4.75
C LYS A 138 4.39 -12.19 3.47
N VAL A 139 5.53 -11.71 2.98
CA VAL A 139 6.33 -12.45 2.01
C VAL A 139 7.03 -13.56 2.82
N ASN A 140 6.70 -14.83 2.57
CA ASN A 140 7.45 -15.91 3.20
C ASN A 140 8.89 -15.88 2.63
N PRO A 141 9.94 -15.93 3.48
CA PRO A 141 11.29 -16.24 3.02
C PRO A 141 11.39 -17.67 2.46
#